data_AF-A0A0C9U941-F1
#
_entry.id   AF-A0A0C9U941-F1
#
_cell.length_a   1.000
_cell.length_b   1.000
_cell.length_c   1.000
_cell.angle_alpha   90.00
_cell.angle_beta   90.00
_cell.angle_gamma   90.00
#
_symmetry.space_group_name_H-M   'P 1'
#
loop_
_entity.id
_entity.type
_entity.pdbx_description
1 polymer ?
#
loop_
_entity_poly.entity_id
_entity_poly.type
_entity_poly.pdbx_seq_one_letter_code
_entity_poly.pdbx_strand_id
1 'polypeptide(L)'
;MATIPGRRSKGMMWRSYGVWIPEQAGPLKFPDLVIVPRAKAPVVFVFLGQGPQHWNNGRHLQWDANSTNNTLSSRLALLKETGLFNDVNNKGSLDGTWPISLILPSIAIVQMALFDLFASFNVHPNIVIGHSAGETALLYTSSAGSQEMSLEIVIKCGDIMTLVEKVGGAMSALHSNPDETNDIITTILAQPHATGWTLELGCYNTPAVYTLSGEQVHGEEAVNFAKSNGLFAAILQTKVPVHSKCMHVCEE
;
A
#
# COMPACT_ATOMS: atom_id res chain seq x y z
N MET A 1 18.68 -11.07 15.50
CA MET A 1 20.06 -10.55 15.54
C MET A 1 20.83 -11.15 14.37
N ALA A 2 21.32 -10.34 13.42
CA ALA A 2 22.12 -10.85 12.30
C ALA A 2 23.57 -11.02 12.76
N THR A 3 24.05 -12.26 12.83
CA THR A 3 25.45 -12.54 13.14
C THR A 3 26.24 -12.53 11.83
N ILE A 4 27.33 -11.75 11.78
CA ILE A 4 28.28 -11.78 10.67
C ILE A 4 29.45 -12.70 11.08
N PRO A 5 29.48 -13.97 10.66
CA PRO A 5 30.63 -14.84 10.89
C PRO A 5 31.79 -14.45 9.95
N GLY A 6 32.96 -14.13 10.51
CA GLY A 6 34.22 -13.97 9.78
C GLY A 6 34.86 -12.57 9.81
N ARG A 7 36.16 -12.51 9.46
CA ARG A 7 36.90 -11.24 9.30
C ARG A 7 36.45 -10.55 8.01
N ARG A 8 36.12 -9.25 8.07
CA ARG A 8 35.89 -8.43 6.87
C ARG A 8 37.18 -8.38 6.04
N SER A 9 37.25 -9.11 4.93
CA SER A 9 38.14 -8.71 3.84
C SER A 9 37.51 -7.47 3.21
N LYS A 10 38.00 -6.28 3.58
CA LYS A 10 37.64 -5.05 2.86
C LYS A 10 37.96 -5.27 1.38
N GLY A 11 36.94 -5.32 0.52
CA GLY A 11 37.12 -5.35 -0.94
C GLY A 11 36.60 -6.57 -1.70
N MET A 12 36.12 -7.63 -1.06
CA MET A 12 35.43 -8.70 -1.80
C MET A 12 34.08 -8.18 -2.31
N MET A 13 33.75 -8.41 -3.58
CA MET A 13 32.49 -7.97 -4.19
C MET A 13 31.41 -9.07 -4.17
N TRP A 14 31.81 -10.32 -3.98
CA TRP A 14 30.91 -11.46 -3.90
C TRP A 14 30.19 -11.48 -2.55
N ARG A 15 28.86 -11.66 -2.59
CA ARG A 15 27.99 -11.76 -1.41
C ARG A 15 27.04 -12.94 -1.58
N SER A 16 26.74 -13.60 -0.47
CA SER A 16 25.61 -14.51 -0.29
C SER A 16 25.16 -14.42 1.16
N TYR A 17 23.98 -14.93 1.48
CA TYR A 17 23.41 -14.93 2.82
C TYR A 17 22.71 -16.26 3.08
N GLY A 18 22.61 -16.64 4.35
CA GLY A 18 21.81 -17.78 4.78
C GLY A 18 20.88 -17.33 5.90
N VAL A 19 19.62 -17.77 5.86
CA VAL A 19 18.66 -17.55 6.95
C VAL A 19 18.47 -18.88 7.65
N TRP A 20 18.68 -18.89 8.96
CA TRP A 20 18.46 -20.06 9.80
C TRP A 20 17.37 -19.76 10.82
N ILE A 21 16.42 -20.68 10.96
CA ILE A 21 15.33 -20.62 11.92
C ILE A 21 15.50 -21.82 12.87
N PRO A 22 15.54 -21.64 14.19
CA PRO A 22 15.85 -22.73 15.14
C PRO A 22 14.98 -23.98 14.99
N GLU A 23 13.71 -23.80 14.64
CA GLU A 23 12.73 -24.88 14.46
C GLU A 23 12.86 -25.58 13.09
N GLN A 24 13.66 -25.06 12.17
CA GLN A 24 13.84 -25.62 10.84
C GLN A 24 14.92 -26.71 10.84
N ALA A 25 14.49 -27.95 10.61
CA ALA A 25 15.41 -29.07 10.42
C ALA A 25 16.14 -28.97 9.06
N GLY A 26 17.46 -29.09 9.07
CA GLY A 26 18.29 -29.19 7.86
C GLY A 26 19.53 -28.29 7.86
N PRO A 27 20.45 -28.49 6.89
CA PRO A 27 21.64 -27.66 6.75
C PRO A 27 21.28 -26.25 6.26
N LEU A 28 22.06 -25.26 6.69
CA LEU A 28 21.95 -23.88 6.22
C LEU A 28 22.20 -23.81 4.70
N LYS A 29 21.26 -23.21 3.97
CA LYS A 29 21.34 -23.01 2.52
C LYS A 29 21.78 -21.59 2.20
N PHE A 30 22.61 -21.47 1.16
CA PHE A 30 23.10 -20.20 0.62
C PHE A 30 22.70 -20.11 -0.85
N PRO A 31 22.07 -19.00 -1.29
CA PRO A 31 21.88 -18.72 -2.71
C PRO A 31 23.23 -18.52 -3.44
N ASP A 32 23.16 -18.56 -4.77
CA ASP A 32 24.31 -18.25 -5.64
C ASP A 32 24.92 -16.89 -5.28
N LEU A 33 26.24 -16.81 -5.44
CA LEU A 33 26.98 -15.60 -5.14
C LEU A 33 26.57 -14.48 -6.10
N VAL A 34 26.25 -13.32 -5.54
CA VAL A 34 25.99 -12.10 -6.30
C VAL A 34 27.17 -11.14 -6.20
N ILE A 35 27.50 -10.47 -7.31
CA ILE A 35 28.47 -9.39 -7.32
C ILE A 35 27.77 -8.11 -6.89
N VAL A 36 28.25 -7.49 -5.82
CA VAL A 36 27.72 -6.24 -5.28
C VAL A 36 28.73 -5.11 -5.55
N PRO A 37 28.29 -3.93 -6.06
CA PRO A 37 29.16 -2.79 -6.27
C PRO A 37 29.91 -2.35 -5.01
N ARG A 38 31.13 -1.80 -5.18
CA ARG A 38 31.89 -1.23 -4.04
C ARG A 38 31.25 0.03 -3.48
N ALA A 39 30.66 0.84 -4.35
CA ALA A 39 29.94 2.04 -3.96
C ALA A 39 28.57 1.64 -3.41
N LYS A 40 28.19 2.23 -2.27
CA LYS A 40 26.84 2.05 -1.71
C LYS A 40 25.85 2.76 -2.62
N ALA A 41 24.93 2.01 -3.22
CA ALA A 41 23.82 2.60 -3.97
C ALA A 41 22.88 3.37 -3.02
N PRO A 42 22.26 4.47 -3.48
CA PRO A 42 21.21 5.13 -2.70
C PRO A 42 20.04 4.17 -2.52
N VAL A 43 19.48 4.16 -1.31
CA VAL A 43 18.32 3.33 -0.95
C VAL A 43 17.07 4.19 -1.05
N VAL A 44 16.05 3.71 -1.76
CA VAL A 44 14.75 4.37 -1.87
C VAL A 44 13.72 3.51 -1.15
N PHE A 45 12.98 4.09 -0.21
CA PHE A 45 11.81 3.45 0.37
C PHE A 45 10.57 3.94 -0.35
N VAL A 46 9.77 3.00 -0.85
CA VAL A 46 8.53 3.26 -1.57
C VAL A 46 7.36 2.76 -0.73
N PHE A 47 6.54 3.71 -0.28
CA PHE A 47 5.35 3.44 0.51
C PHE A 47 4.14 3.24 -0.39
N LEU A 48 3.53 2.06 -0.28
CA LEU A 48 2.42 1.60 -1.10
C LEU A 48 1.10 2.27 -0.70
N GLY A 49 0.24 2.46 -1.69
CA GLY A 49 -1.15 2.86 -1.50
C GLY A 49 -2.04 1.69 -1.10
N GLN A 50 -3.35 1.87 -1.28
CA GLN A 50 -4.35 0.81 -1.07
C GLN A 50 -4.20 -0.34 -2.07
N GLY A 51 -4.47 -1.57 -1.62
CA GLY A 51 -4.47 -2.80 -2.42
C GLY A 51 -3.79 -3.99 -1.71
N PRO A 52 -2.58 -3.82 -1.15
CA PRO A 52 -1.83 -4.92 -0.52
C PRO A 52 -2.35 -5.39 0.85
N GLN A 53 -3.39 -4.75 1.39
CA GLN A 53 -3.94 -5.12 2.68
C GLN A 53 -4.57 -6.52 2.66
N HIS A 54 -4.26 -7.33 3.67
CA HIS A 54 -4.88 -8.64 3.88
C HIS A 54 -4.89 -9.03 5.36
N TRP A 55 -5.71 -10.00 5.73
CA TRP A 55 -5.95 -10.38 7.13
C TRP A 55 -4.67 -10.73 7.91
N ASN A 56 -3.72 -11.37 7.24
CA ASN A 56 -2.46 -11.81 7.83
C ASN A 56 -1.35 -10.75 7.87
N ASN A 57 -1.61 -9.51 7.43
CA ASN A 57 -0.57 -8.48 7.39
C ASN A 57 -0.03 -8.21 8.78
N GLY A 58 1.29 -8.07 8.90
CA GLY A 58 1.95 -7.69 10.14
C GLY A 58 1.92 -8.70 11.30
N ARG A 59 1.16 -9.82 11.22
CA ARG A 59 0.96 -10.73 12.37
C ARG A 59 2.23 -11.44 12.84
N HIS A 60 3.13 -11.78 11.93
CA HIS A 60 4.42 -12.41 12.27
C HIS A 60 5.52 -11.39 12.58
N LEU A 61 5.26 -10.10 12.39
CA LEU A 61 6.15 -9.09 12.90
C LEU A 61 5.96 -9.09 14.41
N GLN A 62 7.03 -9.33 15.17
CA GLN A 62 6.99 -9.10 16.61
C GLN A 62 6.85 -7.59 16.81
N TRP A 63 5.61 -7.16 17.00
CA TRP A 63 5.30 -5.83 17.41
C TRP A 63 5.73 -5.75 18.86
N ASP A 64 6.85 -5.09 19.12
CA ASP A 64 7.29 -4.92 20.49
C ASP A 64 6.29 -4.00 21.19
N ALA A 65 5.29 -4.62 21.83
CA ALA A 65 4.30 -3.94 22.65
C ALA A 65 4.96 -3.24 23.86
N ASN A 66 6.24 -3.54 24.15
CA ASN A 66 7.05 -2.88 25.17
C ASN A 66 8.00 -1.82 24.59
N SER A 67 8.08 -1.65 23.26
CA SER A 67 8.69 -0.44 22.71
C SER A 67 7.78 0.73 23.10
N THR A 68 8.34 1.67 23.82
CA THR A 68 7.65 2.70 24.62
C THR A 68 6.96 3.78 23.80
N ASN A 69 6.24 3.45 22.73
CA ASN A 69 5.30 4.37 22.09
C ASN A 69 3.87 4.05 22.57
N ASN A 70 3.52 4.58 23.75
CA ASN A 70 2.16 4.59 24.32
C ASN A 70 1.09 5.17 23.35
N THR A 71 1.53 5.84 22.29
CA THR A 71 0.72 6.41 21.21
C THR A 71 0.31 5.40 20.14
N LEU A 72 1.11 4.36 19.88
CA LEU A 72 0.74 3.28 18.98
C LEU A 72 -0.35 2.40 19.63
N SER A 73 -0.20 2.09 20.92
CA SER A 73 -1.07 1.15 21.65
C SER A 73 -2.51 1.65 21.87
N SER A 74 -2.71 2.96 21.98
CA SER A 74 -4.02 3.63 22.13
C SER A 74 -4.75 3.81 20.78
N ARG A 75 -4.02 4.10 19.70
CA ARG A 75 -4.57 4.29 18.34
C ARG A 75 -4.75 2.97 17.56
N LEU A 76 -4.03 1.92 17.98
CA LEU A 76 -4.29 0.52 17.65
C LEU A 76 -5.59 -0.02 18.28
N ALA A 77 -6.28 0.71 19.17
CA ALA A 77 -7.54 0.25 19.76
C ALA A 77 -8.59 -0.09 18.69
N LEU A 78 -8.72 0.75 17.66
CA LEU A 78 -9.60 0.51 16.50
C LEU A 78 -9.29 -0.83 15.81
N LEU A 79 -8.01 -1.15 15.65
CA LEU A 79 -7.57 -2.38 15.00
C LEU A 79 -7.61 -3.58 15.95
N LYS A 80 -7.41 -3.36 17.25
CA LYS A 80 -7.58 -4.37 18.30
C LYS A 80 -9.02 -4.86 18.37
N GLU A 81 -10.00 -3.97 18.22
CA GLU A 81 -11.42 -4.31 18.13
C GLU A 81 -11.71 -5.23 16.94
N THR A 82 -11.05 -4.99 15.79
CA THR A 82 -11.15 -5.87 14.61
C THR A 82 -10.31 -7.15 14.71
N GLY A 83 -9.43 -7.26 15.71
CA GLY A 83 -8.45 -8.35 15.82
C GLY A 83 -7.34 -8.31 14.75
N LEU A 84 -7.25 -7.21 13.99
CA LEU A 84 -6.14 -6.98 13.07
C LEU A 84 -4.85 -6.83 13.88
N PHE A 85 -3.82 -7.55 13.43
CA PHE A 85 -2.48 -7.57 14.02
C PHE A 85 -2.33 -8.15 15.44
N ASN A 86 -3.43 -8.62 16.02
CA ASN A 86 -3.40 -9.44 17.24
C ASN A 86 -3.11 -10.92 16.91
N ASP A 87 -3.18 -11.79 17.93
CA ASP A 87 -3.00 -13.25 17.91
C ASP A 87 -2.73 -13.89 16.53
N VAL A 88 -1.51 -14.38 16.34
CA VAL A 88 -1.08 -15.12 15.14
C VAL A 88 -1.92 -16.36 14.85
N ASN A 89 -2.61 -16.91 15.85
CA ASN A 89 -3.47 -18.07 15.71
C ASN A 89 -4.92 -17.72 15.35
N ASN A 90 -5.27 -16.44 15.30
CA ASN A 90 -6.61 -16.00 14.91
C ASN A 90 -6.82 -16.19 13.39
N LYS A 91 -7.62 -17.20 13.05
CA LYS A 91 -8.01 -17.54 11.67
C LYS A 91 -9.21 -16.74 11.15
N GLY A 92 -9.51 -15.58 11.73
CA GLY A 92 -10.57 -14.72 11.22
C GLY A 92 -10.38 -14.33 9.76
N SER A 93 -11.42 -13.76 9.16
CA SER A 93 -11.35 -13.11 7.86
C SER A 93 -12.22 -11.85 7.90
N LEU A 94 -11.80 -10.84 7.14
CA LEU A 94 -12.70 -9.80 6.70
C LEU A 94 -13.11 -10.20 5.28
N ASP A 95 -14.36 -10.59 5.13
CA ASP A 95 -14.90 -11.05 3.85
C ASP A 95 -15.14 -9.87 2.90
N GLY A 96 -14.83 -10.06 1.62
CA GLY A 96 -15.02 -9.06 0.57
C GLY A 96 -14.11 -7.83 0.69
N THR A 97 -14.54 -6.72 0.09
CA THR A 97 -13.81 -5.45 0.13
C THR A 97 -13.88 -4.82 1.51
N TRP A 98 -12.71 -4.65 2.14
CA TRP A 98 -12.57 -4.02 3.46
C TRP A 98 -13.07 -2.57 3.42
N PRO A 99 -13.66 -2.06 4.51
CA PRO A 99 -14.00 -0.65 4.60
C PRO A 99 -12.73 0.22 4.62
N ILE A 100 -12.80 1.39 3.99
CA ILE A 100 -11.67 2.31 3.86
C ILE A 100 -11.09 2.76 5.21
N SER A 101 -11.94 2.87 6.23
CA SER A 101 -11.56 3.18 7.62
C SER A 101 -10.69 2.11 8.26
N LEU A 102 -10.65 0.88 7.73
CA LEU A 102 -9.71 -0.16 8.14
C LEU A 102 -8.51 -0.25 7.21
N ILE A 103 -8.72 -0.07 5.89
CA ILE A 103 -7.66 -0.13 4.88
C ILE A 103 -6.56 0.89 5.19
N LEU A 104 -6.89 2.18 5.33
CA LEU A 104 -5.87 3.23 5.44
C LEU A 104 -5.02 3.06 6.70
N PRO A 105 -5.60 2.91 7.91
CA PRO A 105 -4.78 2.74 9.12
C PRO A 105 -3.96 1.45 9.10
N SER A 106 -4.53 0.34 8.60
CA SER A 106 -3.82 -0.95 8.58
C SER A 106 -2.54 -0.89 7.73
N ILE A 107 -2.62 -0.29 6.55
CA ILE A 107 -1.47 -0.13 5.66
C ILE A 107 -0.44 0.84 6.25
N ALA A 108 -0.87 1.98 6.78
CA ALA A 108 0.03 2.96 7.38
C ALA A 108 0.84 2.35 8.54
N ILE A 109 0.18 1.63 9.44
CA ILE A 109 0.83 1.02 10.62
C ILE A 109 1.90 -0.01 10.21
N VAL A 110 1.58 -0.91 9.28
CA VAL A 110 2.54 -1.90 8.80
C VAL A 110 3.75 -1.22 8.16
N GLN A 111 3.51 -0.20 7.35
CA GLN A 111 4.58 0.51 6.65
C GLN A 111 5.50 1.29 7.60
N MET A 112 4.95 1.96 8.61
CA MET A 112 5.74 2.63 9.64
C MET A 112 6.52 1.63 10.50
N ALA A 113 5.92 0.49 10.86
CA ALA A 113 6.59 -0.56 11.61
C ALA A 113 7.75 -1.20 10.80
N LEU A 114 7.56 -1.40 9.50
CA LEU A 114 8.63 -1.88 8.62
C LEU A 114 9.77 -0.86 8.51
N PHE A 115 9.46 0.43 8.45
CA PHE A 115 10.49 1.48 8.50
C PHE A 115 11.31 1.40 9.79
N ASP A 116 10.67 1.31 10.95
CA ASP A 116 11.34 1.19 12.24
C ASP A 116 12.17 -0.11 12.33
N LEU A 117 11.65 -1.21 11.78
CA LEU A 117 12.37 -2.48 11.69
C LEU A 117 13.63 -2.37 10.82
N PHE A 118 13.55 -1.76 9.64
CA PHE A 118 14.74 -1.52 8.81
C PHE A 118 15.74 -0.60 9.49
N ALA A 119 15.28 0.44 10.18
CA ALA A 119 16.13 1.33 10.97
C ALA A 119 16.85 0.57 12.10
N SER A 120 16.20 -0.42 12.73
CA SER A 120 16.84 -1.29 13.75
C SER A 120 18.00 -2.13 13.19
N PHE A 121 17.99 -2.41 11.88
CA PHE A 121 19.09 -3.05 11.15
C PHE A 121 20.09 -2.03 10.57
N ASN A 122 20.00 -0.76 10.96
CA ASN A 122 20.83 0.35 10.45
C ASN A 122 20.70 0.53 8.93
N VAL A 123 19.52 0.22 8.38
CA VAL A 123 19.14 0.47 6.99
C VAL A 123 18.25 1.70 6.96
N HIS A 124 18.80 2.81 6.44
CA HIS A 124 18.09 4.08 6.32
C HIS A 124 17.92 4.46 4.84
N PRO A 125 16.76 4.99 4.44
CA PRO A 125 16.56 5.49 3.09
C PRO A 125 17.35 6.77 2.84
N ASN A 126 17.77 6.96 1.59
CA ASN A 126 18.22 8.23 1.05
C ASN A 126 17.04 9.04 0.49
N ILE A 127 16.01 8.35 0.00
CA ILE A 127 14.80 8.92 -0.59
C ILE A 127 13.60 8.14 -0.07
N VAL A 128 12.52 8.84 0.23
CA VAL A 128 11.22 8.26 0.54
C VAL A 128 10.20 8.74 -0.48
N ILE A 129 9.34 7.84 -0.96
CA ILE A 129 8.25 8.15 -1.91
C ILE A 129 7.00 7.46 -1.41
N GLY A 130 5.85 8.14 -1.42
CA GLY A 130 4.56 7.57 -1.06
C GLY A 130 3.63 7.59 -2.26
N HIS A 131 2.89 6.51 -2.48
CA HIS A 131 1.83 6.47 -3.48
C HIS A 131 0.47 6.59 -2.78
N SER A 132 -0.21 7.74 -2.94
CA SER A 132 -1.54 7.98 -2.38
C SER A 132 -1.59 7.68 -0.87
N ALA A 133 -2.31 6.65 -0.41
CA ALA A 133 -2.38 6.27 1.00
C ALA A 133 -0.99 6.06 1.65
N GLY A 134 0.02 5.68 0.86
CA GLY A 134 1.41 5.55 1.33
C GLY A 134 2.05 6.88 1.78
N GLU A 135 1.51 8.03 1.37
CA GLU A 135 1.99 9.34 1.81
C GLU A 135 1.79 9.55 3.33
N THR A 136 0.82 8.88 3.93
CA THR A 136 0.63 8.93 5.39
C THR A 136 1.82 8.32 6.15
N ALA A 137 2.39 7.21 5.65
CA ALA A 137 3.62 6.66 6.19
C ALA A 137 4.83 7.53 5.83
N LEU A 138 4.82 8.19 4.66
CA LEU A 138 5.86 9.12 4.26
C LEU A 138 5.97 10.32 5.22
N LEU A 139 4.86 10.85 5.75
CA LEU A 139 4.88 11.95 6.72
C LEU A 139 5.76 11.65 7.94
N TYR A 140 5.58 10.48 8.56
CA TYR A 140 6.41 10.02 9.68
C TYR A 140 7.86 9.79 9.24
N THR A 141 8.06 9.02 8.18
CA THR A 141 9.39 8.50 7.81
C THR A 141 10.30 9.54 7.17
N SER A 142 9.73 10.63 6.64
CA SER A 142 10.45 11.82 6.19
C SER A 142 10.77 12.81 7.33
N SER A 143 10.30 12.56 8.55
CA SER A 143 10.32 13.51 9.67
C SER A 143 9.52 14.80 9.44
N ALA A 144 8.63 14.85 8.43
CA ALA A 144 7.73 15.97 8.20
C ALA A 144 6.59 16.04 9.23
N GLY A 145 6.23 14.91 9.83
CA GLY A 145 5.27 14.80 10.92
C GLY A 145 5.70 13.74 11.94
N SER A 146 5.09 13.75 13.12
CA SER A 146 5.30 12.68 14.10
C SER A 146 4.53 11.41 13.70
N GLN A 147 4.88 10.29 14.33
CA GLN A 147 4.13 9.03 14.16
C GLN A 147 2.67 9.21 14.58
N GLU A 148 2.43 9.94 15.67
CA GLU A 148 1.10 10.25 16.20
C GLU A 148 0.25 11.04 15.22
N MET A 149 0.84 12.09 14.65
CA MET A 149 0.17 12.94 13.68
C MET A 149 -0.19 12.14 12.43
N SER A 150 0.73 11.32 11.94
CA SER A 150 0.52 10.46 10.76
C SER A 150 -0.64 9.47 11.00
N LEU A 151 -0.72 8.89 12.20
CA LEU A 151 -1.82 8.02 12.62
C LEU A 151 -3.14 8.77 12.76
N GLU A 152 -3.14 9.99 13.30
CA GLU A 152 -4.33 10.81 13.42
C GLU A 152 -4.93 11.14 12.06
N ILE A 153 -4.08 11.59 11.15
CA ILE A 153 -4.45 11.95 9.78
C ILE A 153 -5.06 10.72 9.10
N VAL A 154 -4.39 9.57 9.13
CA VAL A 154 -4.87 8.39 8.39
C VAL A 154 -6.19 7.84 8.95
N ILE A 155 -6.39 7.88 10.26
CA ILE A 155 -7.66 7.48 10.89
C ILE A 155 -8.77 8.45 10.47
N LYS A 156 -8.52 9.76 10.59
CA LYS A 156 -9.51 10.78 10.23
C LYS A 156 -9.85 10.74 8.74
N CYS A 157 -8.87 10.55 7.86
CA CYS A 157 -9.08 10.32 6.44
C CYS A 157 -9.95 9.07 6.21
N GLY A 158 -9.65 7.97 6.90
CA GLY A 158 -10.46 6.75 6.86
C GLY A 158 -11.92 7.02 7.23
N ASP A 159 -12.15 7.71 8.34
CA ASP A 159 -13.49 8.05 8.83
C ASP A 159 -14.26 8.92 7.82
N ILE A 160 -13.62 9.98 7.31
CA ILE A 160 -14.27 10.90 6.36
C ILE A 160 -14.57 10.17 5.04
N MET A 161 -13.66 9.33 4.55
CA MET A 161 -13.84 8.60 3.30
C MET A 161 -14.95 7.53 3.37
N THR A 162 -15.40 7.14 4.57
CA THR A 162 -16.60 6.28 4.70
C THR A 162 -17.87 6.93 4.17
N LEU A 163 -17.93 8.27 4.09
CA LEU A 163 -19.03 8.99 3.46
C LEU A 163 -19.11 8.67 1.96
N VAL A 164 -17.95 8.55 1.30
CA VAL A 164 -17.84 8.28 -0.13
C VAL A 164 -18.18 6.84 -0.48
N GLU A 165 -17.98 5.89 0.43
CA GLU A 165 -18.37 4.48 0.20
C GLU A 165 -19.86 4.31 -0.13
N LYS A 166 -20.70 5.26 0.30
CA LYS A 166 -22.15 5.27 0.05
C LYS A 166 -22.54 5.88 -1.30
N VAL A 167 -21.60 6.56 -1.98
CA VAL A 167 -21.85 7.29 -3.24
C VAL A 167 -21.92 6.34 -4.44
N GLY A 168 -21.41 5.10 -4.32
CA GLY A 168 -21.47 4.09 -5.38
C GLY A 168 -20.41 4.30 -6.47
N GLY A 169 -19.15 4.49 -6.05
CA GLY A 169 -18.02 4.64 -6.96
C GLY A 169 -17.15 3.38 -7.06
N ALA A 170 -16.31 3.35 -8.10
CA ALA A 170 -15.32 2.30 -8.30
C ALA A 170 -13.99 2.87 -8.79
N MET A 171 -12.93 2.08 -8.61
CA MET A 171 -11.67 2.28 -9.32
C MET A 171 -11.41 1.11 -10.26
N SER A 172 -10.84 1.39 -11.42
CA SER A 172 -10.58 0.39 -12.46
C SER A 172 -9.13 0.45 -12.90
N ALA A 173 -8.41 -0.67 -12.87
CA ALA A 173 -7.09 -0.78 -13.47
C ALA A 173 -7.20 -1.04 -14.97
N LEU A 174 -6.33 -0.38 -15.73
CA LEU A 174 -6.27 -0.44 -17.18
C LEU A 174 -4.81 -0.60 -17.63
N HIS A 175 -4.55 -1.57 -18.50
CA HIS A 175 -3.28 -1.71 -19.21
C HIS A 175 -3.44 -1.14 -20.62
N SER A 176 -2.91 0.05 -20.83
CA SER A 176 -3.12 0.89 -22.03
C SER A 176 -2.00 1.91 -22.13
N ASN A 177 -1.96 2.69 -23.22
CA ASN A 177 -1.16 3.91 -23.30
C ASN A 177 -1.99 5.17 -22.89
N PRO A 178 -1.38 6.37 -22.77
CA PRO A 178 -2.11 7.58 -22.37
C PRO A 178 -3.26 7.96 -23.31
N ASP A 179 -3.05 7.84 -24.62
CA ASP A 179 -4.05 8.23 -25.63
C ASP A 179 -5.25 7.27 -25.59
N GLU A 180 -4.99 5.96 -25.56
CA GLU A 180 -6.04 4.95 -25.37
C GLU A 180 -6.84 5.18 -24.09
N THR A 181 -6.17 5.52 -22.99
CA THR A 181 -6.85 5.80 -21.71
C THR A 181 -7.78 7.00 -21.83
N ASN A 182 -7.33 8.08 -22.47
CA ASN A 182 -8.15 9.27 -22.69
C ASN A 182 -9.31 9.00 -23.65
N ASP A 183 -9.09 8.22 -24.70
CA ASP A 183 -10.11 7.81 -25.66
C ASP A 183 -11.21 6.98 -24.97
N ILE A 184 -10.83 6.06 -24.09
CA ILE A 184 -11.77 5.28 -23.29
C ILE A 184 -12.61 6.21 -22.40
N ILE A 185 -11.98 7.09 -21.62
CA ILE A 185 -12.70 8.03 -20.74
C ILE A 185 -13.68 8.88 -21.56
N THR A 186 -13.21 9.47 -22.66
CA THR A 186 -14.04 10.33 -23.53
C THR A 186 -15.19 9.55 -24.15
N THR A 187 -14.95 8.31 -24.59
CA THR A 187 -15.97 7.45 -25.18
C THR A 187 -17.06 7.10 -24.19
N ILE A 188 -16.71 6.79 -22.94
CA ILE A 188 -17.69 6.49 -21.88
C ILE A 188 -18.49 7.75 -21.53
N LEU A 189 -17.83 8.88 -21.32
CA LEU A 189 -18.50 10.13 -20.93
C LEU A 189 -19.33 10.76 -22.07
N ALA A 190 -19.13 10.35 -23.31
CA ALA A 190 -19.96 10.78 -24.44
C ALA A 190 -21.29 10.02 -24.56
N GLN A 191 -21.52 8.97 -23.77
CA GLN A 191 -22.73 8.16 -23.86
C GLN A 191 -23.95 8.93 -23.31
N PRO A 192 -25.14 8.84 -23.95
CA PRO A 192 -26.30 9.63 -23.53
C PRO A 192 -26.79 9.37 -22.10
N HIS A 193 -26.52 8.18 -21.56
CA HIS A 193 -26.87 7.79 -20.19
C HIS A 193 -25.76 8.05 -19.17
N ALA A 194 -24.61 8.61 -19.59
CA ALA A 194 -23.61 9.15 -18.68
C ALA A 194 -24.14 10.44 -18.05
N THR A 195 -25.18 10.30 -17.21
CA THR A 195 -25.87 11.39 -16.52
C THR A 195 -25.17 11.78 -15.22
N GLY A 196 -24.11 11.06 -14.86
CA GLY A 196 -23.18 11.35 -13.77
C GLY A 196 -21.96 12.15 -14.23
N TRP A 197 -21.12 12.59 -13.29
CA TRP A 197 -20.04 13.55 -13.60
C TRP A 197 -18.65 12.94 -13.76
N THR A 198 -18.44 11.68 -13.36
CA THR A 198 -17.08 11.24 -13.03
C THR A 198 -16.68 9.90 -13.63
N LEU A 199 -15.68 9.98 -14.51
CA LEU A 199 -14.70 8.94 -14.76
C LEU A 199 -13.40 9.67 -15.10
N GLU A 200 -12.46 9.63 -14.19
CA GLU A 200 -11.25 10.45 -14.24
C GLU A 200 -10.01 9.55 -14.13
N LEU A 201 -8.88 10.06 -14.61
CA LEU A 201 -7.61 9.39 -14.37
C LEU A 201 -7.23 9.57 -12.90
N GLY A 202 -7.32 8.49 -12.12
CA GLY A 202 -7.01 8.50 -10.70
C GLY A 202 -5.53 8.27 -10.39
N CYS A 203 -4.86 7.33 -11.08
CA CYS A 203 -3.43 7.06 -10.86
C CYS A 203 -2.68 6.74 -12.16
N TYR A 204 -1.44 7.23 -12.24
CA TYR A 204 -0.45 6.80 -13.21
C TYR A 204 0.55 5.86 -12.52
N ASN A 205 0.44 4.55 -12.76
CA ASN A 205 1.28 3.57 -12.06
C ASN A 205 2.57 3.28 -12.85
N THR A 206 2.44 3.11 -14.16
CA THR A 206 3.55 2.88 -15.09
C THR A 206 3.21 3.50 -16.46
N PRO A 207 4.15 3.58 -17.42
CA PRO A 207 3.85 4.02 -18.79
C PRO A 207 2.76 3.22 -19.52
N ALA A 208 2.41 2.04 -19.02
CA ALA A 208 1.40 1.17 -19.62
C ALA A 208 0.26 0.80 -18.65
N VAL A 209 0.22 1.35 -17.42
CA VAL A 209 -0.76 0.94 -16.40
C VAL A 209 -1.32 2.15 -15.68
N TYR A 210 -2.63 2.33 -15.80
CA TYR A 210 -3.40 3.47 -15.32
C TYR A 210 -4.53 2.99 -14.42
N THR A 211 -4.97 3.85 -13.52
CA THR A 211 -6.16 3.62 -12.71
C THR A 211 -7.19 4.69 -13.02
N LEU A 212 -8.38 4.28 -13.45
CA LEU A 212 -9.54 5.15 -13.57
C LEU A 212 -10.31 5.19 -12.26
N SER A 213 -10.92 6.32 -11.96
CA SER A 213 -11.65 6.56 -10.71
C SER A 213 -12.91 7.37 -10.98
N GLY A 214 -14.05 6.93 -10.44
CA GLY A 214 -15.31 7.64 -10.62
C GLY A 214 -16.51 6.79 -10.23
N GLU A 215 -17.65 7.08 -10.84
CA GLU A 215 -18.88 6.32 -10.63
C GLU A 215 -18.73 4.86 -11.06
N GLN A 216 -19.36 3.95 -10.32
CA GLN A 216 -19.21 2.52 -10.54
C GLN A 216 -19.64 2.10 -11.96
N VAL A 217 -20.76 2.65 -12.45
CA VAL A 217 -21.28 2.35 -13.79
C VAL A 217 -20.26 2.69 -14.88
N HIS A 218 -19.66 3.88 -14.84
CA HIS A 218 -18.68 4.30 -15.84
C HIS A 218 -17.38 3.48 -15.74
N GLY A 219 -16.96 3.10 -14.52
CA GLY A 219 -15.82 2.22 -14.32
C GLY A 219 -16.03 0.84 -14.94
N GLU A 220 -17.21 0.24 -14.73
CA GLU A 220 -17.59 -1.06 -15.31
C GLU A 220 -17.67 -1.00 -16.84
N GLU A 221 -18.27 0.06 -17.38
CA GLU A 221 -18.33 0.31 -18.83
C GLU A 221 -16.95 0.48 -19.44
N ALA A 222 -16.06 1.25 -18.80
CA ALA A 222 -14.68 1.44 -19.24
C ALA A 222 -13.91 0.11 -19.25
N VAL A 223 -14.08 -0.73 -18.23
CA VAL A 223 -13.46 -2.07 -18.18
C VAL A 223 -13.99 -2.95 -19.32
N ASN A 224 -15.30 -2.95 -19.57
CA ASN A 224 -15.91 -3.76 -20.63
C ASN A 224 -15.46 -3.28 -22.03
N PHE A 225 -15.42 -1.97 -22.24
CA PHE A 225 -14.94 -1.37 -23.48
C PHE A 225 -13.44 -1.62 -23.71
N ALA A 226 -12.61 -1.51 -22.69
CA ALA A 226 -11.19 -1.85 -22.80
C ALA A 226 -11.00 -3.32 -23.20
N LYS A 227 -11.72 -4.24 -22.55
CA LYS A 227 -11.67 -5.67 -22.88
C LYS A 227 -12.14 -5.98 -24.30
N SER A 228 -13.18 -5.31 -24.80
CA SER A 228 -13.65 -5.52 -26.18
C SER A 228 -12.64 -5.04 -27.23
N ASN A 229 -11.76 -4.10 -26.85
CA ASN A 229 -10.63 -3.63 -27.66
C ASN A 229 -9.33 -4.43 -27.42
N GLY A 230 -9.39 -5.56 -26.71
CA GLY A 230 -8.25 -6.45 -26.47
C GLY A 230 -7.28 -5.98 -25.38
N LEU A 231 -7.64 -4.97 -24.60
CA LEU A 231 -6.84 -4.47 -23.48
C LEU A 231 -7.15 -5.24 -22.19
N PHE A 232 -6.16 -5.32 -21.29
CA PHE A 232 -6.40 -5.82 -19.94
C PHE A 232 -7.02 -4.72 -19.09
N ALA A 233 -8.15 -5.02 -18.45
CA ALA A 233 -8.79 -4.12 -17.49
C ALA A 233 -9.51 -4.89 -16.38
N ALA A 234 -9.59 -4.32 -15.18
CA ALA A 234 -10.23 -4.93 -14.02
C ALA A 234 -10.78 -3.90 -13.02
N ILE A 235 -11.91 -4.22 -12.39
CA ILE A 235 -12.42 -3.46 -11.24
C ILE A 235 -11.56 -3.79 -10.01
N LEU A 236 -11.10 -2.74 -9.32
CA LEU A 236 -10.32 -2.85 -8.09
C LEU A 236 -11.22 -3.13 -6.89
N GLN A 237 -10.68 -3.86 -5.92
CA GLN A 237 -11.38 -4.18 -4.66
C GLN A 237 -11.33 -2.98 -3.70
N THR A 238 -12.02 -1.92 -4.08
CA THR A 238 -12.22 -0.69 -3.29
C THR A 238 -13.65 -0.20 -3.49
N LYS A 239 -14.22 0.41 -2.45
CA LYS A 239 -15.52 1.09 -2.52
C LYS A 239 -15.38 2.60 -2.64
N VAL A 240 -14.14 3.11 -2.58
CA VAL A 240 -13.86 4.54 -2.61
C VAL A 240 -13.11 4.89 -3.89
N PRO A 241 -13.73 5.67 -4.80
CA PRO A 241 -13.08 6.22 -6.00
C PRO A 241 -12.19 7.42 -5.64
N VAL A 242 -11.08 7.18 -4.93
CA VAL A 242 -10.11 8.23 -4.57
C VAL A 242 -9.50 8.88 -5.82
N HIS A 243 -9.01 10.12 -5.68
CA HIS A 243 -8.46 10.92 -6.80
C HIS A 243 -9.47 11.21 -7.92
N SER A 244 -10.72 11.42 -7.54
CA SER A 244 -11.76 11.89 -8.45
C SER A 244 -12.66 12.91 -7.75
N LYS A 245 -13.50 13.61 -8.53
CA LYS A 245 -14.53 14.51 -7.99
C LYS A 245 -15.53 13.84 -7.02
N CYS A 246 -15.63 12.50 -6.99
CA CYS A 246 -16.42 11.80 -5.98
C CYS A 246 -15.95 12.11 -4.55
N MET A 247 -14.71 12.56 -4.39
CA MET A 247 -14.15 12.94 -3.09
C MET A 247 -14.64 14.30 -2.58
N HIS A 248 -15.33 15.13 -3.39
CA HIS A 248 -15.87 16.41 -2.92
C HIS A 248 -16.87 16.25 -1.76
N VAL A 249 -17.50 15.08 -1.62
CA VAL A 249 -18.35 14.75 -0.46
C VAL A 249 -17.57 14.83 0.87
N CYS A 250 -16.25 14.73 0.83
CA CYS A 250 -15.37 14.85 2.00
C CYS A 250 -14.98 16.29 2.35
N GLU A 251 -15.30 17.28 1.49
CA GLU A 251 -14.96 18.69 1.71
C GLU A 251 -16.00 19.43 2.58
N GLU A 252 -17.20 18.87 2.70
CA GLU A 252 -18.31 19.37 3.52
C GLU A 252 -18.22 18.90 4.99
#